data_AF-A0A1T5B6G5-F1
#
_entry.id   AF-A0A1T5B6G5-F1
#
_cell.length_a   1.000
_cell.length_b   1.000
_cell.length_c   1.000
_cell.angle_alpha   90.00
_cell.angle_beta   90.00
_cell.angle_gamma   90.00
#
_symmetry.space_group_name_H-M   'P 1'
#
loop_
_entity.id
_entity.type
_entity.pdbx_description
1 polymer ?
#
loop_
_entity_poly.entity_id
_entity_poly.type
_entity_poly.pdbx_seq_one_letter_code
_entity_poly.pdbx_strand_id
1 'polypeptide(L)'
;MTDQKAWQLGHTSSIFESGSAGPGTVSSGAGDHGGVSYGTYQLSSKAGTAAEYVAQSRYADRFKDLTPGTPEFGVAWGRVAADEPGFGGDQHDFIKRTHYDPRKGDLLSIGIDVNARGAAVQDMVWSTAVQYRGLTASKIDRGLKERFGESYDASKLSDQDIVDAVQESKLRHVATDFRGSAQNLPGLETRIATERLALAHFAISGMPASSAEMNAYWHASAPLAQGASGPGVTELQTRLRDLGYHRNDGAAVVADGSYGPSTREAVQSFQRTVGLPASGNAGALTQLLLKDQEQARNNAIEAVSQANTRSPVCRLDDSAHPDNASFLRTRALVHDLDRGYGREPDQRSDNLAASLIVRARDAGLARVDKIALSDDCSRLWGVERMPGARDALFDKCTSVPVIEAMNTTILQASLQWPEAMRSFEQQQQPSRAQSQQHDIQQAQVPNSAPTR
;
A
#
# COMPACT_ATOMS: atom_id res chain seq x y z
N MET A 1 38.96 8.97 -20.67
CA MET A 1 37.72 8.27 -21.04
C MET A 1 37.44 7.31 -19.92
N THR A 2 36.58 7.70 -18.99
CA THR A 2 36.20 6.88 -17.82
C THR A 2 35.37 5.70 -18.30
N ASP A 3 35.83 4.51 -17.93
CA ASP A 3 35.29 3.21 -18.25
C ASP A 3 33.83 3.12 -17.75
N GLN A 4 32.86 3.38 -18.64
CA GLN A 4 31.45 3.09 -18.37
C GLN A 4 31.32 1.57 -18.34
N LYS A 5 31.31 0.98 -17.13
CA LYS A 5 31.00 -0.44 -16.98
C LYS A 5 29.65 -0.71 -17.66
N ALA A 6 29.67 -1.55 -18.68
CA ALA A 6 28.49 -2.08 -19.32
C ALA A 6 27.56 -2.65 -18.23
N TRP A 7 26.28 -2.26 -18.27
CA TRP A 7 25.27 -2.81 -17.38
C TRP A 7 25.27 -4.34 -17.45
N GLN A 8 25.29 -4.98 -16.28
CA GLN A 8 25.08 -6.41 -16.13
C GLN A 8 23.69 -6.61 -15.51
N LEU A 9 22.92 -7.55 -16.04
CA LEU A 9 21.60 -7.89 -15.50
C LEU A 9 21.68 -8.16 -13.99
N GLY A 10 20.73 -7.62 -13.23
CA GLY A 10 20.69 -7.78 -11.78
C GLY A 10 21.63 -6.85 -11.01
N HIS A 11 22.30 -5.91 -11.68
CA HIS A 11 23.20 -4.93 -11.04
C HIS A 11 22.51 -4.12 -9.94
N THR A 12 21.24 -3.76 -10.13
CA THR A 12 20.52 -2.95 -9.14
C THR A 12 20.29 -3.70 -7.82
N SER A 13 19.95 -4.99 -7.90
CA SER A 13 19.66 -5.79 -6.70
C SER A 13 20.91 -6.45 -6.10
N SER A 14 22.00 -6.57 -6.87
CA SER A 14 23.24 -7.20 -6.42
C SER A 14 23.78 -6.53 -5.16
N ILE A 15 23.64 -5.22 -5.01
CA ILE A 15 24.12 -4.47 -3.84
C ILE A 15 23.47 -4.96 -2.53
N PHE A 16 22.24 -5.52 -2.60
CA PHE A 16 21.55 -6.09 -1.44
C PHE A 16 21.77 -7.61 -1.28
N GLU A 17 22.14 -8.29 -2.36
CA GLU A 17 22.31 -9.75 -2.40
C GLU A 17 23.76 -10.15 -2.06
N SER A 18 24.73 -9.39 -2.55
CA SER A 18 26.15 -9.55 -2.30
C SER A 18 26.63 -8.60 -1.20
N GLY A 19 26.16 -8.79 0.03
CA GLY A 19 26.71 -8.06 1.18
C GLY A 19 28.18 -8.45 1.36
N SER A 20 29.13 -7.72 0.76
CA SER A 20 30.58 -7.97 0.72
C SER A 20 31.06 -9.41 0.41
N ALA A 21 30.14 -10.33 0.15
CA ALA A 21 30.36 -11.74 -0.01
C ALA A 21 30.79 -12.03 -1.43
N GLY A 22 32.09 -12.28 -1.61
CA GLY A 22 32.64 -12.72 -2.88
C GLY A 22 32.12 -14.09 -3.29
N PRO A 23 32.40 -14.53 -4.53
CA PRO A 23 31.98 -15.85 -5.02
C PRO A 23 32.49 -17.01 -4.16
N GLY A 24 33.53 -16.80 -3.34
CA GLY A 24 34.10 -17.77 -2.41
C GLY A 24 33.54 -17.74 -0.98
N THR A 25 32.56 -16.89 -0.66
CA THR A 25 32.02 -16.80 0.70
C THR A 25 31.37 -18.11 1.12
N VAL A 26 31.67 -18.56 2.35
CA VAL A 26 31.06 -19.73 2.98
C VAL A 26 30.68 -19.34 4.40
N SER A 27 29.40 -19.50 4.78
CA SER A 27 28.96 -19.21 6.15
C SER A 27 29.37 -20.32 7.12
N SER A 28 29.42 -20.03 8.42
CA SER A 28 29.77 -21.04 9.44
C SER A 28 28.64 -22.03 9.73
N GLY A 29 27.39 -21.69 9.37
CA GLY A 29 26.19 -22.50 9.63
C GLY A 29 25.84 -22.69 11.13
N ALA A 30 26.52 -21.98 12.05
CA ALA A 30 26.34 -22.16 13.49
C ALA A 30 25.10 -21.40 14.00
N GLY A 31 24.03 -22.12 14.31
CA GLY A 31 22.78 -21.57 14.88
C GLY A 31 21.68 -21.24 13.87
N ASP A 32 21.95 -21.37 12.58
CA ASP A 32 20.99 -21.05 11.51
C ASP A 32 20.17 -22.25 11.07
N HIS A 33 18.86 -22.04 10.89
CA HIS A 33 17.93 -23.08 10.45
C HIS A 33 18.19 -23.54 9.00
N GLY A 34 19.05 -22.85 8.23
CA GLY A 34 19.32 -23.06 6.80
C GLY A 34 20.62 -23.80 6.44
N GLY A 35 21.42 -24.23 7.43
CA GLY A 35 22.73 -24.86 7.20
C GLY A 35 23.78 -23.87 6.67
N VAL A 36 24.85 -24.39 6.06
CA VAL A 36 25.90 -23.56 5.43
C VAL A 36 25.39 -22.94 4.12
N SER A 37 25.71 -21.67 3.90
CA SER A 37 25.40 -20.89 2.69
C SER A 37 26.67 -20.56 1.91
N TYR A 38 26.57 -20.58 0.58
CA TYR A 38 27.71 -20.49 -0.33
C TYR A 38 27.58 -19.38 -1.37
N GLY A 39 28.69 -18.68 -1.63
CA GLY A 39 28.86 -17.75 -2.74
C GLY A 39 28.07 -16.45 -2.64
N THR A 40 28.05 -15.73 -3.77
CA THR A 40 27.49 -14.38 -3.89
C THR A 40 25.98 -14.34 -3.62
N TYR A 41 25.27 -15.41 -3.98
CA TYR A 41 23.82 -15.53 -3.81
C TYR A 41 23.39 -16.34 -2.58
N GLN A 42 24.34 -16.66 -1.68
CA GLN A 42 24.08 -17.40 -0.44
C GLN A 42 23.27 -18.69 -0.65
N LEU A 43 23.74 -19.52 -1.58
CA LEU A 43 23.12 -20.80 -1.92
C LEU A 43 23.15 -21.74 -0.72
N SER A 44 21.99 -22.20 -0.25
CA SER A 44 21.84 -22.98 0.98
C SER A 44 22.08 -24.45 0.71
N SER A 45 22.86 -25.08 1.59
CA SER A 45 23.00 -26.54 1.67
C SER A 45 21.68 -27.23 2.01
N LYS A 46 20.98 -26.76 3.04
CA LYS A 46 19.75 -27.39 3.52
C LYS A 46 18.57 -27.23 2.57
N ALA A 47 18.46 -26.07 1.90
CA ALA A 47 17.43 -25.85 0.88
C ALA A 47 17.75 -26.55 -0.46
N GLY A 48 18.92 -27.20 -0.58
CA GLY A 48 19.33 -27.92 -1.77
C GLY A 48 19.82 -27.05 -2.94
N THR A 49 19.77 -25.72 -2.82
CA THR A 49 20.14 -24.81 -3.92
C THR A 49 21.65 -24.84 -4.22
N ALA A 50 22.48 -25.12 -3.22
CA ALA A 50 23.91 -25.35 -3.45
C ALA A 50 24.19 -26.62 -4.26
N ALA A 51 23.44 -27.70 -3.98
CA ALA A 51 23.54 -28.95 -4.74
C ALA A 51 23.05 -28.77 -6.18
N GLU A 52 21.91 -28.08 -6.36
CA GLU A 52 21.34 -27.76 -7.67
C GLU A 52 22.31 -26.93 -8.52
N TYR A 53 22.97 -25.95 -7.91
CA TYR A 53 24.01 -25.15 -8.58
C TYR A 53 25.16 -26.02 -9.06
N VAL A 54 25.76 -26.81 -8.17
CA VAL A 54 26.90 -27.67 -8.52
C VAL A 54 26.55 -28.63 -9.64
N ALA A 55 25.34 -29.21 -9.63
CA ALA A 55 24.89 -30.13 -10.67
C ALA A 55 24.81 -29.49 -12.08
N GLN A 56 24.70 -28.16 -12.16
CA GLN A 56 24.62 -27.42 -13.42
C GLN A 56 25.83 -26.52 -13.67
N SER A 57 26.81 -26.51 -12.75
CA SER A 57 27.99 -25.67 -12.84
C SER A 57 29.01 -26.30 -13.77
N ARG A 58 29.73 -25.47 -14.53
CA ARG A 58 30.91 -25.95 -15.29
C ARG A 58 32.03 -26.49 -14.40
N TYR A 59 31.97 -26.22 -13.09
CA TYR A 59 32.93 -26.68 -12.10
C TYR A 59 32.46 -27.93 -11.33
N ALA A 60 31.38 -28.59 -11.76
CA ALA A 60 30.78 -29.75 -11.08
C ALA A 60 31.82 -30.81 -10.64
N ASP A 61 32.78 -31.13 -11.53
CA ASP A 61 33.83 -32.13 -11.26
C ASP A 61 34.72 -31.77 -10.06
N ARG A 62 34.88 -30.47 -9.75
CA ARG A 62 35.66 -30.00 -8.58
C ARG A 62 34.96 -30.30 -7.25
N PHE A 63 33.68 -30.64 -7.29
CA PHE A 63 32.85 -30.97 -6.13
C PHE A 63 32.42 -32.45 -6.12
N LYS A 64 33.00 -33.27 -7.00
CA LYS A 64 32.67 -34.69 -7.10
C LYS A 64 32.84 -35.38 -5.75
N ASP A 65 31.84 -36.18 -5.38
CA ASP A 65 31.76 -36.94 -4.12
C ASP A 65 31.77 -36.06 -2.84
N LEU A 66 31.60 -34.75 -2.97
CA LEU A 66 31.46 -33.82 -1.85
C LEU A 66 30.00 -33.46 -1.61
N THR A 67 29.62 -33.31 -0.33
CA THR A 67 28.23 -32.99 0.06
C THR A 67 28.13 -31.54 0.56
N PRO A 68 27.23 -30.70 0.01
CA PRO A 68 26.98 -29.35 0.53
C PRO A 68 26.63 -29.38 2.03
N GLY A 69 27.16 -28.42 2.79
CA GLY A 69 27.04 -28.35 4.25
C GLY A 69 28.21 -28.96 5.01
N THR A 70 29.12 -29.69 4.34
CA THR A 70 30.32 -30.26 4.97
C THR A 70 31.52 -29.30 4.92
N PRO A 71 32.47 -29.40 5.87
CA PRO A 71 33.71 -28.63 5.83
C PRO A 71 34.52 -28.85 4.54
N GLU A 72 34.59 -30.09 4.05
CA GLU A 72 35.35 -30.47 2.86
C GLU A 72 34.79 -29.77 1.60
N PHE A 73 33.46 -29.73 1.49
CA PHE A 73 32.79 -28.99 0.43
C PHE A 73 33.07 -27.48 0.52
N GLY A 74 33.05 -26.90 1.72
CA GLY A 74 33.40 -25.48 1.93
C GLY A 74 34.84 -25.14 1.53
N VAL A 75 35.79 -26.01 1.83
CA VAL A 75 37.18 -25.86 1.39
C VAL A 75 37.29 -25.95 -0.14
N ALA A 76 36.62 -26.91 -0.78
CA ALA A 76 36.59 -27.03 -2.23
C ALA A 76 35.99 -25.78 -2.89
N TRP A 77 34.91 -25.25 -2.32
CA TRP A 77 34.27 -24.01 -2.78
C TRP A 77 35.24 -22.82 -2.76
N GLY A 78 35.93 -22.62 -1.65
CA GLY A 78 36.93 -21.56 -1.51
C GLY A 78 38.08 -21.70 -2.50
N ARG A 79 38.52 -22.94 -2.79
CA ARG A 79 39.57 -23.20 -3.80
C ARG A 79 39.11 -22.84 -5.20
N VAL A 80 37.93 -23.28 -5.62
CA VAL A 80 37.40 -22.92 -6.95
C VAL A 80 37.29 -21.40 -7.08
N ALA A 81 36.81 -20.71 -6.04
CA ALA A 81 36.73 -19.25 -6.06
C ALA A 81 38.09 -18.54 -6.16
N ALA A 82 39.15 -19.12 -5.58
CA ALA A 82 40.50 -18.57 -5.66
C ALA A 82 41.17 -18.88 -7.01
N ASP A 83 40.97 -20.08 -7.54
CA ASP A 83 41.61 -20.56 -8.76
C ASP A 83 40.93 -20.02 -10.03
N GLU A 84 39.62 -19.77 -9.97
CA GLU A 84 38.77 -19.55 -11.15
C GLU A 84 38.09 -18.17 -11.12
N PRO A 85 38.66 -17.15 -11.80
CA PRO A 85 38.06 -15.81 -11.86
C PRO A 85 36.63 -15.82 -12.41
N GLY A 86 36.28 -16.83 -13.21
CA GLY A 86 34.94 -17.00 -13.79
C GLY A 86 33.90 -17.61 -12.85
N PHE A 87 34.25 -18.01 -11.62
CA PHE A 87 33.32 -18.70 -10.72
C PHE A 87 32.11 -17.83 -10.33
N GLY A 88 32.32 -16.54 -10.12
CA GLY A 88 31.23 -15.60 -9.86
C GLY A 88 30.27 -15.44 -11.04
N GLY A 89 30.80 -15.41 -12.27
CA GLY A 89 29.98 -15.38 -13.49
C GLY A 89 29.13 -16.65 -13.64
N ASP A 90 29.69 -17.83 -13.34
CA ASP A 90 28.96 -19.10 -13.39
C ASP A 90 27.82 -19.16 -12.34
N GLN A 91 28.04 -18.64 -11.13
CA GLN A 91 26.98 -18.49 -10.12
C GLN A 91 25.88 -17.53 -10.59
N HIS A 92 26.25 -16.41 -11.19
CA HIS A 92 25.30 -15.45 -11.76
C HIS A 92 24.46 -16.07 -12.89
N ASP A 93 25.10 -16.79 -13.81
CA ASP A 93 24.45 -17.47 -14.93
C ASP A 93 23.49 -18.56 -14.44
N PHE A 94 23.83 -19.26 -13.35
CA PHE A 94 22.91 -20.20 -12.71
C PHE A 94 21.63 -19.51 -12.22
N ILE A 95 21.74 -18.39 -11.50
CA ILE A 95 20.57 -17.62 -11.05
C ILE A 95 19.77 -17.11 -12.26
N LYS A 96 20.45 -16.63 -13.30
CA LYS A 96 19.79 -16.21 -14.53
C LYS A 96 18.93 -17.31 -15.14
N ARG A 97 19.49 -18.52 -15.32
CA ARG A 97 18.77 -19.65 -15.94
C ARG A 97 17.62 -20.18 -15.08
N THR A 98 17.79 -20.19 -13.76
CA THR A 98 16.83 -20.83 -12.85
C THR A 98 15.76 -19.88 -12.32
N HIS A 99 16.06 -18.59 -12.23
CA HIS A 99 15.16 -17.58 -11.66
C HIS A 99 14.66 -16.62 -12.72
N TYR A 100 15.52 -16.03 -13.55
CA TYR A 100 15.13 -14.95 -14.47
C TYR A 100 14.54 -15.44 -15.79
N ASP A 101 15.29 -16.27 -16.54
CA ASP A 101 14.92 -16.69 -17.89
C ASP A 101 13.53 -17.37 -17.95
N PRO A 102 13.16 -18.25 -17.00
CA PRO A 102 11.84 -18.86 -17.00
C PRO A 102 10.69 -17.87 -16.77
N ARG A 103 10.95 -16.66 -16.26
CA ARG A 103 9.90 -15.65 -15.99
C ARG A 103 9.60 -14.79 -17.21
N LYS A 104 10.53 -14.67 -18.15
CA LYS A 104 10.30 -13.89 -19.38
C LYS A 104 9.11 -14.43 -20.17
N GLY A 105 8.95 -15.76 -20.25
CA GLY A 105 7.79 -16.39 -20.87
C GLY A 105 6.49 -16.11 -20.11
N ASP A 106 6.52 -16.27 -18.78
CA ASP A 106 5.34 -16.03 -17.93
C ASP A 106 4.85 -14.57 -18.03
N LEU A 107 5.76 -13.61 -18.18
CA LEU A 107 5.43 -12.18 -18.26
C LEU A 107 4.76 -11.77 -19.58
N LEU A 108 4.96 -12.52 -20.67
CA LEU A 108 4.23 -12.30 -21.91
C LEU A 108 2.72 -12.50 -21.73
N SER A 109 2.31 -13.40 -20.81
CA SER A 109 0.88 -13.65 -20.53
C SER A 109 0.16 -12.44 -19.92
N ILE A 110 0.91 -11.48 -19.36
CA ILE A 110 0.40 -10.22 -18.80
C ILE A 110 0.80 -9.01 -19.66
N GLY A 111 1.21 -9.24 -20.91
CA GLY A 111 1.54 -8.19 -21.88
C GLY A 111 2.91 -7.56 -21.72
N ILE A 112 3.81 -8.15 -20.92
CA ILE A 112 5.18 -7.66 -20.74
C ILE A 112 6.15 -8.56 -21.51
N ASP A 113 6.62 -8.08 -22.67
CA ASP A 113 7.82 -8.62 -23.30
C ASP A 113 9.06 -7.97 -22.68
N VAL A 114 9.71 -8.70 -21.78
CA VAL A 114 10.90 -8.24 -21.06
C VAL A 114 12.07 -7.90 -22.01
N ASN A 115 12.18 -8.57 -23.17
CA ASN A 115 13.27 -8.31 -24.11
C ASN A 115 13.07 -6.99 -24.87
N ALA A 116 11.82 -6.52 -24.96
CA ALA A 116 11.47 -5.23 -25.57
C ALA A 116 11.54 -4.06 -24.58
N ARG A 117 11.92 -4.31 -23.33
CA ARG A 117 11.98 -3.30 -22.25
C ARG A 117 13.41 -2.93 -21.89
N GLY A 118 13.57 -1.73 -21.35
CA GLY A 118 14.87 -1.22 -20.92
C GLY A 118 15.43 -1.98 -19.71
N ALA A 119 16.71 -1.74 -19.47
CA ALA A 119 17.49 -2.44 -18.45
C ALA A 119 16.91 -2.32 -17.02
N ALA A 120 16.22 -1.22 -16.70
CA ALA A 120 15.55 -1.05 -15.42
C ALA A 120 14.42 -2.07 -15.19
N VAL A 121 13.58 -2.32 -16.21
CA VAL A 121 12.53 -3.35 -16.11
C VAL A 121 13.16 -4.74 -16.04
N GLN A 122 14.23 -4.99 -16.79
CA GLN A 122 14.94 -6.27 -16.74
C GLN A 122 15.55 -6.53 -15.34
N ASP A 123 16.19 -5.53 -14.73
CA ASP A 123 16.71 -5.62 -13.35
C ASP A 123 15.60 -5.78 -12.31
N MET A 124 14.47 -5.10 -12.49
CA MET A 124 13.30 -5.25 -11.62
C MET A 124 12.71 -6.67 -11.69
N VAL A 125 12.62 -7.24 -12.89
CA VAL A 125 12.21 -8.64 -13.10
C VAL A 125 13.21 -9.60 -12.47
N TRP A 126 14.52 -9.35 -12.62
CA TRP A 126 15.57 -10.12 -11.95
C TRP A 126 15.39 -10.13 -10.43
N SER A 127 15.31 -8.95 -9.81
CA SER A 127 15.11 -8.80 -8.37
C SER A 127 13.87 -9.55 -7.88
N THR A 128 12.75 -9.36 -8.59
CA THR A 128 11.47 -9.99 -8.24
C THR A 128 11.52 -11.50 -8.45
N ALA A 129 12.26 -12.00 -9.44
CA ALA A 129 12.50 -13.41 -9.68
C ALA A 129 13.34 -14.08 -8.59
N VAL A 130 14.41 -13.43 -8.16
CA VAL A 130 15.25 -13.93 -7.06
C VAL A 130 14.44 -13.96 -5.76
N GLN A 131 13.61 -12.95 -5.51
CA GLN A 131 12.82 -12.84 -4.28
C GLN A 131 11.60 -13.78 -4.24
N TYR A 132 10.86 -13.91 -5.34
CA TYR A 132 9.54 -14.58 -5.36
C TYR A 132 9.45 -15.82 -6.27
N ARG A 133 10.49 -16.14 -7.05
CA ARG A 133 10.58 -17.32 -7.92
C ARG A 133 9.33 -17.52 -8.78
N GLY A 134 8.59 -18.62 -8.58
CA GLY A 134 7.39 -18.97 -9.33
C GLY A 134 6.32 -17.89 -9.37
N LEU A 135 6.28 -17.02 -8.34
CA LEU A 135 5.25 -16.00 -8.17
C LEU A 135 5.55 -14.67 -8.89
N THR A 136 6.70 -14.51 -9.55
CA THR A 136 7.13 -13.24 -10.14
C THR A 136 6.07 -12.58 -11.03
N ALA A 137 5.49 -13.32 -11.97
CA ALA A 137 4.47 -12.77 -12.87
C ALA A 137 3.23 -12.29 -12.10
N SER A 138 2.77 -13.06 -11.10
CA SER A 138 1.64 -12.65 -10.25
C SER A 138 1.91 -11.40 -9.41
N LYS A 139 3.16 -11.22 -8.94
CA LYS A 139 3.56 -10.04 -8.16
C LYS A 139 3.63 -8.80 -9.04
N ILE A 140 4.14 -8.95 -10.26
CA ILE A 140 4.21 -7.87 -11.24
C ILE A 140 2.79 -7.48 -11.69
N ASP A 141 1.96 -8.44 -12.07
CA ASP A 141 0.56 -8.21 -12.45
C ASP A 141 -0.24 -7.52 -11.35
N ARG A 142 -0.09 -7.96 -10.09
CA ARG A 142 -0.71 -7.29 -8.94
C ARG A 142 -0.35 -5.81 -8.87
N GLY A 143 0.93 -5.47 -9.01
CA GLY A 143 1.36 -4.07 -8.94
C GLY A 143 0.81 -3.20 -10.07
N LEU A 144 0.76 -3.75 -11.29
CA LEU A 144 0.20 -3.04 -12.45
C LEU A 144 -1.31 -2.81 -12.28
N LYS A 145 -2.05 -3.81 -11.80
CA LYS A 145 -3.48 -3.70 -11.52
C LYS A 145 -3.78 -2.69 -10.41
N GLU A 146 -2.99 -2.69 -9.35
CA GLU A 146 -3.14 -1.75 -8.25
C GLU A 146 -2.95 -0.29 -8.69
N ARG A 147 -2.02 -0.02 -9.63
CA ARG A 147 -1.72 1.34 -10.08
C ARG A 147 -2.59 1.80 -11.27
N PHE A 148 -2.88 0.89 -12.21
CA PHE A 148 -3.49 1.24 -13.50
C PHE A 148 -4.86 0.59 -13.75
N GLY A 149 -5.35 -0.23 -12.80
CA GLY A 149 -6.63 -0.93 -12.88
C GLY A 149 -6.54 -2.29 -13.57
N GLU A 150 -7.62 -3.09 -13.47
CA GLU A 150 -7.69 -4.47 -13.99
C GLU A 150 -7.49 -4.58 -15.51
N SER A 151 -7.82 -3.53 -16.26
CA SER A 151 -7.75 -3.49 -17.72
C SER A 151 -6.57 -2.66 -18.24
N TYR A 152 -5.45 -2.65 -17.51
CA TYR A 152 -4.26 -1.90 -17.92
C TYR A 152 -3.73 -2.39 -19.28
N ASP A 153 -3.06 -1.48 -19.98
CA ASP A 153 -2.40 -1.78 -21.25
C ASP A 153 -0.89 -1.57 -21.09
N ALA A 154 -0.17 -2.68 -20.87
CA ALA A 154 1.26 -2.65 -20.61
C ALA A 154 2.05 -1.93 -21.70
N SER A 155 1.58 -1.96 -22.96
CA SER A 155 2.27 -1.33 -24.09
C SER A 155 2.35 0.20 -23.99
N LYS A 156 1.45 0.82 -23.22
CA LYS A 156 1.39 2.27 -22.99
C LYS A 156 2.18 2.73 -21.77
N LEU A 157 2.66 1.79 -20.96
CA LEU A 157 3.37 2.09 -19.73
C LEU A 157 4.85 2.31 -20.03
N SER A 158 5.42 3.36 -19.44
CA SER A 158 6.86 3.59 -19.44
C SER A 158 7.57 2.56 -18.54
N ASP A 159 8.88 2.43 -18.71
CA ASP A 159 9.68 1.57 -17.83
C ASP A 159 9.62 2.03 -16.37
N GLN A 160 9.57 3.34 -16.13
CA GLN A 160 9.41 3.91 -14.80
C GLN A 160 8.05 3.55 -14.20
N ASP A 161 6.96 3.65 -14.98
CA ASP A 161 5.61 3.29 -14.54
C ASP A 161 5.54 1.84 -14.05
N ILE A 162 6.14 0.92 -14.81
CA ILE A 162 6.19 -0.49 -14.47
C ILE A 162 7.02 -0.70 -13.20
N VAL A 163 8.21 -0.09 -13.12
CA VAL A 163 9.09 -0.18 -11.94
C VAL A 163 8.40 0.32 -10.68
N ASP A 164 7.84 1.53 -10.72
CA ASP A 164 7.21 2.14 -9.56
C ASP A 164 5.98 1.32 -9.13
N ALA A 165 5.13 0.89 -10.06
CA ALA A 165 3.96 0.04 -9.76
C ALA A 165 4.35 -1.24 -9.01
N VAL A 166 5.37 -1.95 -9.50
CA VAL A 166 5.78 -3.23 -8.91
C VAL A 166 6.45 -3.03 -7.57
N GLN A 167 7.36 -2.06 -7.44
CA GLN A 167 8.08 -1.84 -6.19
C GLN A 167 7.18 -1.27 -5.09
N GLU A 168 6.23 -0.39 -5.43
CA GLU A 168 5.22 0.10 -4.49
C GLU A 168 4.29 -1.04 -4.04
N SER A 169 3.88 -1.93 -4.95
CA SER A 169 3.10 -3.13 -4.59
C SER A 169 3.90 -4.08 -3.68
N LYS A 170 5.18 -4.34 -4.00
CA LYS A 170 6.08 -5.09 -3.11
C LYS A 170 6.10 -4.48 -1.71
N LEU A 171 6.15 -3.16 -1.61
CA LEU A 171 6.15 -2.46 -0.33
C LEU A 171 4.81 -2.57 0.41
N ARG A 172 3.67 -2.36 -0.27
CA ARG A 172 2.32 -2.49 0.32
C ARG A 172 2.04 -3.90 0.86
N HIS A 173 2.63 -4.91 0.24
CA HIS A 173 2.38 -6.31 0.57
C HIS A 173 3.51 -6.99 1.35
N VAL A 174 4.60 -6.28 1.69
CA VAL A 174 5.78 -6.90 2.32
C VAL A 174 5.44 -7.63 3.62
N ALA A 175 4.57 -7.06 4.46
CA ALA A 175 4.15 -7.70 5.72
C ALA A 175 3.34 -8.99 5.46
N THR A 176 2.55 -9.02 4.40
CA THR A 176 1.77 -10.20 3.99
C THR A 176 2.65 -11.27 3.33
N ASP A 177 3.60 -10.84 2.52
CA ASP A 177 4.51 -11.72 1.81
C ASP A 177 5.57 -12.33 2.75
N PHE A 178 5.87 -11.66 3.89
CA PHE A 178 6.84 -12.08 4.90
C PHE A 178 6.27 -12.17 6.32
N ARG A 179 5.05 -12.74 6.49
CA ARG A 179 4.37 -12.85 7.80
C ARG A 179 5.22 -13.49 8.91
N GLY A 180 6.10 -14.43 8.55
CA GLY A 180 7.00 -15.11 9.50
C GLY A 180 8.26 -14.34 9.87
N SER A 181 8.46 -13.12 9.36
CA SER A 181 9.70 -12.36 9.52
C SER A 181 9.45 -10.90 9.93
N ALA A 182 8.46 -10.68 10.79
CA ALA A 182 8.04 -9.35 11.25
C ALA A 182 9.21 -8.46 11.73
N GLN A 183 10.17 -9.03 12.46
CA GLN A 183 11.36 -8.33 12.96
C GLN A 183 12.28 -7.77 11.86
N ASN A 184 12.24 -8.36 10.65
CA ASN A 184 13.06 -7.94 9.51
C ASN A 184 12.35 -6.94 8.59
N LEU A 185 11.07 -6.66 8.82
CA LEU A 185 10.26 -5.80 7.93
C LEU A 185 10.87 -4.41 7.73
N PRO A 186 11.39 -3.69 8.74
CA PRO A 186 11.97 -2.36 8.52
C PRO A 186 13.15 -2.37 7.52
N GLY A 187 14.00 -3.39 7.60
CA GLY A 187 15.13 -3.57 6.67
C GLY A 187 14.65 -3.92 5.25
N LEU A 188 13.63 -4.78 5.15
CA LEU A 188 13.02 -5.14 3.86
C LEU A 188 12.32 -3.95 3.20
N GLU A 189 11.58 -3.13 3.97
CA GLU A 189 10.97 -1.90 3.48
C GLU A 189 12.01 -0.93 2.94
N THR A 190 13.10 -0.71 3.69
CA THR A 190 14.21 0.17 3.29
C THR A 190 14.85 -0.34 2.00
N ARG A 191 15.11 -1.66 1.90
CA ARG A 191 15.63 -2.29 0.69
C ARG A 191 14.72 -2.06 -0.51
N ILE A 192 13.43 -2.37 -0.40
CA ILE A 192 12.46 -2.25 -1.50
C ILE A 192 12.37 -0.79 -1.98
N ALA A 193 12.35 0.16 -1.06
CA ALA A 193 12.28 1.58 -1.38
C ALA A 193 13.58 2.11 -2.02
N THR A 194 14.74 1.66 -1.54
CA THR A 194 16.05 2.01 -2.12
C THR A 194 16.15 1.47 -3.54
N GLU A 195 15.79 0.20 -3.74
CA GLU A 195 15.74 -0.45 -5.04
C GLU A 195 14.79 0.27 -5.99
N ARG A 196 13.62 0.73 -5.51
CA ARG A 196 12.69 1.53 -6.33
C ARG A 196 13.36 2.81 -6.84
N LEU A 197 14.01 3.58 -5.98
CA LEU A 197 14.67 4.82 -6.36
C LEU A 197 15.80 4.57 -7.38
N ALA A 198 16.57 3.50 -7.20
CA ALA A 198 17.65 3.13 -8.11
C ALA A 198 17.13 2.66 -9.48
N LEU A 199 16.07 1.85 -9.51
CA LEU A 199 15.45 1.39 -10.75
C LEU A 199 14.74 2.53 -11.48
N ALA A 200 14.07 3.43 -10.76
CA ALA A 200 13.44 4.61 -11.34
C ALA A 200 14.49 5.57 -11.93
N HIS A 201 15.60 5.81 -11.21
CA HIS A 201 16.76 6.49 -11.78
C HIS A 201 17.17 5.83 -13.09
N PHE A 202 17.36 4.51 -13.08
CA PHE A 202 17.83 3.78 -14.24
C PHE A 202 16.85 3.86 -15.43
N ALA A 203 15.54 3.80 -15.15
CA ALA A 203 14.51 3.96 -16.17
C ALA A 203 14.52 5.35 -16.82
N ILE A 204 14.85 6.39 -16.04
CA ILE A 204 14.88 7.79 -16.51
C ILE A 204 16.19 8.11 -17.24
N SER A 205 17.33 7.72 -16.66
CA SER A 205 18.65 8.13 -17.15
C SER A 205 19.26 7.15 -18.17
N GLY A 206 18.74 5.92 -18.24
CA GLY A 206 19.34 4.84 -19.02
C GLY A 206 20.66 4.33 -18.43
N MET A 207 21.05 4.77 -17.24
CA MET A 207 22.28 4.37 -16.54
C MET A 207 21.97 3.89 -15.12
N PRO A 208 22.63 2.82 -14.62
CA PRO A 208 22.42 2.38 -13.26
C PRO A 208 22.98 3.41 -12.26
N ALA A 209 22.35 3.48 -11.09
CA ALA A 209 22.82 4.35 -10.01
C ALA A 209 24.26 4.00 -9.58
N SER A 210 25.09 5.02 -9.40
CA SER A 210 26.43 4.90 -8.82
C SER A 210 26.37 4.48 -7.34
N SER A 211 27.50 4.02 -6.80
CA SER A 211 27.60 3.68 -5.36
C SER A 211 27.24 4.87 -4.45
N ALA A 212 27.58 6.10 -4.85
CA ALA A 212 27.25 7.30 -4.09
C ALA A 212 25.74 7.58 -4.10
N GLU A 213 25.09 7.44 -5.25
CA GLU A 213 23.65 7.59 -5.38
C GLU A 213 22.89 6.49 -4.63
N MET A 214 23.37 5.25 -4.71
CA MET A 214 22.79 4.15 -3.94
C MET A 214 22.85 4.40 -2.44
N ASN A 215 23.97 4.91 -1.93
CA ASN A 215 24.09 5.29 -0.52
C ASN A 215 23.11 6.43 -0.16
N ALA A 216 22.95 7.41 -1.05
CA ALA A 216 21.96 8.48 -0.85
C ALA A 216 20.52 7.94 -0.83
N TYR A 217 20.17 7.00 -1.73
CA TYR A 217 18.87 6.35 -1.76
C TYR A 217 18.60 5.51 -0.52
N TRP A 218 19.61 4.82 0.00
CA TRP A 218 19.51 4.07 1.26
C TRP A 218 19.17 5.00 2.43
N HIS A 219 19.92 6.10 2.58
CA HIS A 219 19.67 7.08 3.63
C HIS A 219 18.30 7.77 3.47
N ALA A 220 17.88 8.08 2.25
CA ALA A 220 16.57 8.67 1.97
C ALA A 220 15.41 7.69 2.24
N SER A 221 15.65 6.39 2.14
CA SER A 221 14.65 5.33 2.36
C SER A 221 14.61 4.83 3.80
N ALA A 222 15.55 5.25 4.64
CA ALA A 222 15.60 4.87 6.04
C ALA A 222 14.36 5.41 6.80
N PRO A 223 13.81 4.66 7.76
CA PRO A 223 12.66 5.13 8.53
C PRO A 223 12.96 6.42 9.29
N LEU A 224 12.06 7.41 9.19
CA LEU A 224 12.09 8.58 10.07
C LEU A 224 11.49 8.20 11.42
N ALA A 225 12.23 8.42 12.51
CA ALA A 225 11.84 8.02 13.86
C ALA A 225 12.32 9.05 14.89
N GLN A 226 11.94 8.85 16.15
CA GLN A 226 12.24 9.77 17.24
C GLN A 226 13.74 10.10 17.31
N GLY A 227 14.06 11.39 17.38
CA GLY A 227 15.43 11.93 17.34
C GLY A 227 15.95 12.27 15.95
N ALA A 228 15.28 11.84 14.87
CA ALA A 228 15.61 12.30 13.52
C ALA A 228 15.34 13.80 13.35
N SER A 229 16.10 14.47 12.49
CA SER A 229 15.89 15.88 12.17
C SER A 229 16.24 16.20 10.71
N GLY A 230 15.75 17.34 10.23
CA GLY A 230 16.05 17.87 8.90
C GLY A 230 14.85 17.89 7.94
N PRO A 231 15.10 18.17 6.65
CA PRO A 231 14.03 18.45 5.68
C PRO A 231 12.99 17.34 5.52
N GLY A 232 13.41 16.07 5.57
CA GLY A 232 12.49 14.93 5.49
C GLY A 232 11.51 14.86 6.66
N VAL A 233 11.94 15.29 7.86
CA VAL A 233 11.05 15.39 9.03
C VAL A 233 10.08 16.56 8.85
N THR A 234 10.54 17.71 8.35
CA THR A 234 9.67 18.85 8.05
C THR A 234 8.61 18.50 7.01
N GLU A 235 8.96 17.75 5.96
CA GLU A 235 8.02 17.26 4.94
C GLU A 235 7.00 16.30 5.56
N LEU A 236 7.46 15.32 6.35
CA LEU A 236 6.58 14.38 7.05
C LEU A 236 5.58 15.12 7.96
N GLN A 237 6.05 16.04 8.79
CA GLN A 237 5.23 16.84 9.70
C GLN A 237 4.22 17.71 8.95
N THR A 238 4.65 18.33 7.85
CA THR A 238 3.77 19.11 6.97
C THR A 238 2.67 18.24 6.38
N ARG A 239 3.03 17.09 5.80
CA ARG A 239 2.07 16.15 5.22
C ARG A 239 1.07 15.63 6.26
N LEU A 240 1.54 15.26 7.46
CA LEU A 240 0.66 14.83 8.56
C LEU A 240 -0.32 15.93 8.95
N ARG A 241 0.16 17.16 9.16
CA ARG A 241 -0.68 18.31 9.51
C ARG A 241 -1.72 18.59 8.44
N ASP A 242 -1.30 18.63 7.18
CA ASP A 242 -2.15 19.00 6.06
C ASP A 242 -3.17 17.90 5.73
N LEU A 243 -2.83 16.64 6.01
CA LEU A 243 -3.76 15.49 6.01
C LEU A 243 -4.55 15.37 7.31
N GLY A 244 -4.43 16.32 8.23
CA GLY A 244 -5.24 16.37 9.44
C GLY A 244 -4.92 15.26 10.45
N TYR A 245 -3.72 14.69 10.45
CA TYR A 245 -3.23 13.82 11.52
C TYR A 245 -2.63 14.66 12.65
N HIS A 246 -3.20 14.52 13.85
CA HIS A 246 -2.87 15.31 15.04
C HIS A 246 -2.20 14.47 16.12
N ARG A 247 -1.71 15.18 17.12
CA ARG A 247 -1.31 14.63 18.41
C ARG A 247 -2.51 14.05 19.16
N ASN A 248 -2.23 13.28 20.21
CA ASN A 248 -3.29 12.66 21.04
C ASN A 248 -4.15 13.68 21.78
N ASP A 249 -3.62 14.88 22.05
CA ASP A 249 -4.34 16.02 22.64
C ASP A 249 -5.17 16.84 21.63
N GLY A 250 -5.21 16.41 20.37
CA GLY A 250 -5.94 17.08 19.29
C GLY A 250 -5.20 18.26 18.67
N ALA A 251 -4.02 18.63 19.16
CA ALA A 251 -3.23 19.72 18.60
C ALA A 251 -2.52 19.31 17.30
N ALA A 252 -2.44 20.26 16.36
CA ALA A 252 -1.73 20.09 15.11
C ALA A 252 -0.22 19.87 15.32
N VAL A 253 0.37 19.07 14.43
CA VAL A 253 1.82 18.87 14.39
C VAL A 253 2.50 20.14 13.88
N VAL A 254 3.50 20.60 14.62
CA VAL A 254 4.38 21.71 14.20
C VAL A 254 5.46 21.13 13.30
N ALA A 255 5.67 21.76 12.13
CA ALA A 255 6.71 21.35 11.18
C ALA A 255 8.06 22.00 11.52
N ASP A 256 8.62 21.65 12.68
CA ASP A 256 9.88 22.18 13.19
C ASP A 256 11.13 21.44 12.68
N GLY A 257 10.94 20.38 11.89
CA GLY A 257 12.02 19.55 11.36
C GLY A 257 12.69 18.66 12.42
N SER A 258 12.08 18.49 13.59
CA SER A 258 12.58 17.64 14.69
C SER A 258 11.56 16.57 15.06
N TYR A 259 11.95 15.30 14.93
CA TYR A 259 11.06 14.18 15.18
C TYR A 259 10.94 13.92 16.69
N GLY A 260 10.04 14.65 17.33
CA GLY A 260 9.70 14.50 18.76
C GLY A 260 8.50 13.58 19.01
N PRO A 261 8.07 13.46 20.30
CA PRO A 261 6.88 12.70 20.68
C PRO A 261 5.61 13.13 19.93
N SER A 262 5.43 14.43 19.66
CA SER A 262 4.29 14.97 18.89
C SER A 262 4.21 14.41 17.48
N THR A 263 5.35 14.30 16.79
CA THR A 263 5.42 13.73 15.43
C THR A 263 5.14 12.24 15.48
N ARG A 264 5.70 11.55 16.49
CA ARG A 264 5.45 10.12 16.72
C ARG A 264 3.96 9.82 16.89
N GLU A 265 3.26 10.59 17.73
CA GLU A 265 1.82 10.41 17.96
C GLU A 265 1.00 10.58 16.68
N ALA A 266 1.30 11.61 15.87
CA ALA A 266 0.61 11.83 14.61
C ALA A 266 0.89 10.71 13.59
N VAL A 267 2.11 10.18 13.54
CA VAL A 267 2.43 9.00 12.72
C VAL A 267 1.67 7.77 13.22
N GLN A 268 1.55 7.56 14.54
CA GLN A 268 0.75 6.46 15.08
C GLN A 268 -0.74 6.62 14.77
N SER A 269 -1.27 7.84 14.78
CA SER A 269 -2.63 8.16 14.37
C SER A 269 -2.87 7.79 12.90
N PHE A 270 -1.95 8.19 12.02
CA PHE A 270 -1.96 7.77 10.62
C PHE A 270 -1.92 6.25 10.46
N GLN A 271 -0.93 5.60 11.09
CA GLN A 271 -0.72 4.16 10.99
C GLN A 271 -1.97 3.37 11.41
N ARG A 272 -2.61 3.74 12.53
CA ARG A 272 -3.89 3.14 12.95
C ARG A 272 -4.98 3.29 11.88
N THR A 273 -5.10 4.50 11.33
CA THR A 273 -6.12 4.84 10.31
C THR A 273 -5.98 3.98 9.05
N VAL A 274 -4.74 3.70 8.63
CA VAL A 274 -4.46 2.87 7.44
C VAL A 274 -4.23 1.38 7.76
N GLY A 275 -4.46 0.95 9.01
CA GLY A 275 -4.33 -0.46 9.42
C GLY A 275 -2.88 -0.97 9.53
N LEU A 276 -1.90 -0.08 9.63
CA LEU A 276 -0.51 -0.43 9.91
C LEU A 276 -0.25 -0.58 11.41
N PRO A 277 0.76 -1.35 11.83
CA PRO A 277 1.25 -1.32 13.20
C PRO A 277 1.64 0.11 13.62
N ALA A 278 1.04 0.60 14.69
CA ALA A 278 1.24 1.96 15.22
C ALA A 278 2.58 2.11 15.96
N SER A 279 3.68 1.77 15.30
CA SER A 279 5.05 1.87 15.84
C SER A 279 5.44 3.33 16.13
N GLY A 280 4.90 4.25 15.35
CA GLY A 280 5.31 5.66 15.35
C GLY A 280 6.62 5.89 14.60
N ASN A 281 7.12 4.91 13.84
CA ASN A 281 8.22 5.08 12.90
C ASN A 281 7.66 5.25 11.49
N ALA A 282 8.03 6.33 10.80
CA ALA A 282 7.65 6.57 9.42
C ALA A 282 8.63 5.86 8.47
N GLY A 283 8.49 4.52 8.39
CA GLY A 283 9.15 3.67 7.39
C GLY A 283 8.67 3.95 5.97
N ALA A 284 9.28 3.27 4.99
CA ALA A 284 8.99 3.52 3.58
C ALA A 284 7.51 3.27 3.24
N LEU A 285 6.89 2.22 3.80
CA LEU A 285 5.47 1.95 3.57
C LEU A 285 4.58 3.06 4.16
N THR A 286 4.91 3.54 5.36
CA THR A 286 4.18 4.64 5.99
C THR A 286 4.26 5.92 5.15
N GLN A 287 5.45 6.25 4.65
CA GLN A 287 5.65 7.44 3.82
C GLN A 287 4.96 7.32 2.45
N LEU A 288 4.96 6.13 1.83
CA LEU A 288 4.24 5.88 0.58
C LEU A 288 2.74 6.12 0.76
N LEU A 289 2.12 5.53 1.79
CA LEU A 289 0.68 5.67 2.00
C LEU A 289 0.28 7.12 2.37
N LEU A 290 1.14 7.86 3.06
CA LEU A 290 0.95 9.30 3.30
C LEU A 290 0.95 10.08 1.97
N LYS A 291 1.89 9.79 1.06
CA LYS A 291 1.96 10.42 -0.27
C LYS A 291 0.74 10.08 -1.11
N ASP A 292 0.29 8.83 -1.08
CA ASP A 292 -0.92 8.39 -1.78
C ASP A 292 -2.16 9.17 -1.29
N GLN A 293 -2.31 9.36 0.03
CA GLN A 293 -3.41 10.16 0.59
C GLN A 293 -3.30 11.65 0.24
N GLU A 294 -2.09 12.22 0.25
CA GLU A 294 -1.86 13.60 -0.19
C GLU A 294 -2.26 13.80 -1.66
N GLN A 295 -1.85 12.89 -2.54
CA GLN A 295 -2.20 12.95 -3.95
C GLN A 295 -3.71 12.82 -4.16
N ALA A 296 -4.35 11.87 -3.47
CA ALA A 296 -5.80 11.69 -3.54
C ALA A 296 -6.55 12.96 -3.11
N ARG A 297 -6.11 13.62 -2.01
CA ARG A 297 -6.66 14.90 -1.56
C ARG A 297 -6.48 15.99 -2.62
N ASN A 298 -5.29 16.13 -3.19
CA ASN A 298 -5.01 17.16 -4.19
C ASN A 298 -5.85 16.96 -5.46
N ASN A 299 -5.94 15.73 -5.96
CA ASN A 299 -6.81 15.38 -7.10
C ASN A 299 -8.28 15.73 -6.81
N ALA A 300 -8.76 15.46 -5.59
CA ALA A 300 -10.11 15.81 -5.18
C ALA A 300 -10.35 17.33 -5.17
N ILE A 301 -9.37 18.13 -4.76
CA ILE A 301 -9.44 19.60 -4.79
C ILE A 301 -9.49 20.13 -6.24
N GLU A 302 -8.69 19.54 -7.14
CA GLU A 302 -8.70 19.91 -8.56
C GLU A 302 -10.04 19.57 -9.21
N ALA A 303 -10.58 18.37 -8.94
CA ALA A 303 -11.87 17.94 -9.45
C ALA A 303 -13.00 18.89 -9.02
N VAL A 304 -12.97 19.36 -7.76
CA VAL A 304 -13.92 20.36 -7.25
C VAL A 304 -13.84 21.67 -8.01
N SER A 305 -12.61 22.15 -8.24
CA SER A 305 -12.36 23.42 -8.93
C SER A 305 -12.88 23.36 -10.38
N GLN A 306 -12.71 22.21 -11.04
CA GLN A 306 -13.24 21.97 -12.39
C GLN A 306 -14.76 21.81 -12.42
N ALA A 307 -15.37 21.18 -11.41
CA ALA A 307 -16.82 21.01 -11.35
C ALA A 307 -17.52 22.35 -11.10
N ASN A 308 -17.02 23.15 -10.15
CA ASN A 308 -17.61 24.44 -9.78
C ASN A 308 -17.55 25.49 -10.90
N THR A 309 -16.59 25.38 -11.82
CA THR A 309 -16.51 26.25 -13.01
C THR A 309 -17.49 25.86 -14.12
N ARG A 310 -17.90 24.58 -14.20
CA ARG A 310 -18.86 24.09 -15.22
C ARG A 310 -20.30 24.37 -14.83
N SER A 311 -20.65 24.22 -13.56
CA SER A 311 -21.97 24.56 -13.01
C SER A 311 -21.85 24.75 -11.49
N PRO A 312 -22.43 25.82 -10.92
CA PRO A 312 -22.41 26.02 -9.47
C PRO A 312 -23.07 24.83 -8.76
N VAL A 313 -22.31 24.17 -7.89
CA VAL A 313 -22.80 23.03 -7.10
C VAL A 313 -23.61 23.58 -5.94
N CYS A 314 -24.85 23.13 -5.79
CA CYS A 314 -25.63 23.41 -4.58
C CYS A 314 -24.97 22.66 -3.42
N ARG A 315 -24.52 23.38 -2.39
CA ARG A 315 -23.80 22.79 -1.26
C ARG A 315 -24.78 22.23 -0.24
N LEU A 316 -24.41 21.16 0.47
CA LEU A 316 -25.22 20.53 1.52
C LEU A 316 -25.63 21.49 2.65
N ASP A 317 -24.82 22.50 2.94
CA ASP A 317 -25.08 23.54 3.94
C ASP A 317 -25.97 24.68 3.42
N ASP A 318 -26.29 24.71 2.13
CA ASP A 318 -27.26 25.64 1.56
C ASP A 318 -28.69 25.20 1.91
N SER A 319 -29.51 26.13 2.38
CA SER A 319 -30.93 25.93 2.65
C SER A 319 -31.74 25.44 1.45
N ALA A 320 -31.29 25.73 0.22
CA ALA A 320 -31.93 25.25 -1.01
C ALA A 320 -31.58 23.81 -1.35
N HIS A 321 -30.58 23.20 -0.68
CA HIS A 321 -30.18 21.83 -0.96
C HIS A 321 -31.25 20.85 -0.50
N PRO A 322 -31.67 19.88 -1.34
CA PRO A 322 -32.75 18.94 -1.02
C PRO A 322 -32.48 18.09 0.23
N ASP A 323 -31.20 17.89 0.58
CA ASP A 323 -30.79 17.12 1.76
C ASP A 323 -30.29 17.98 2.94
N ASN A 324 -30.48 19.31 2.89
CA ASN A 324 -30.00 20.23 3.92
C ASN A 324 -30.52 19.86 5.33
N ALA A 325 -31.80 19.49 5.44
CA ALA A 325 -32.39 19.12 6.72
C ALA A 325 -31.70 17.90 7.36
N SER A 326 -31.32 16.89 6.56
CA SER A 326 -30.62 15.71 7.05
C SER A 326 -29.17 16.01 7.38
N PHE A 327 -28.52 16.89 6.61
CA PHE A 327 -27.20 17.41 6.93
C PHE A 327 -27.19 18.12 8.28
N LEU A 328 -28.11 19.06 8.52
CA LEU A 328 -28.22 19.79 9.78
C LEU A 328 -28.45 18.86 10.98
N ARG A 329 -29.28 17.81 10.82
CA ARG A 329 -29.47 16.79 11.87
C ARG A 329 -28.19 16.00 12.14
N THR A 330 -27.51 15.54 11.08
CA THR A 330 -26.26 14.78 11.21
C THR A 330 -25.18 15.64 11.85
N ARG A 331 -25.12 16.93 11.50
CA ARG A 331 -24.23 17.91 12.10
C ARG A 331 -24.46 18.08 13.59
N ALA A 332 -25.71 18.18 14.03
CA ALA A 332 -26.03 18.25 15.45
C ALA A 332 -25.52 17.02 16.22
N LEU A 333 -25.67 15.81 15.65
CA LEU A 333 -25.12 14.59 16.26
C LEU A 333 -23.60 14.63 16.40
N VAL A 334 -22.89 15.10 15.37
CA VAL A 334 -21.42 15.24 15.41
C VAL A 334 -21.01 16.30 16.42
N HIS A 335 -21.69 17.44 16.48
CA HIS A 335 -21.42 18.48 17.48
C HIS A 335 -21.66 17.99 18.91
N ASP A 336 -22.69 17.17 19.13
CA ASP A 336 -22.95 16.52 20.42
C ASP A 336 -21.83 15.54 20.79
N LEU A 337 -21.32 14.79 19.81
CA LEU A 337 -20.18 13.90 19.99
C LEU A 337 -18.93 14.68 20.39
N ASP A 338 -18.58 15.74 19.66
CA ASP A 338 -17.39 16.57 19.96
C ASP A 338 -17.46 17.11 21.39
N ARG A 339 -18.61 17.69 21.79
CA ARG A 339 -18.81 18.18 23.16
C ARG A 339 -18.70 17.07 24.20
N GLY A 340 -19.17 15.85 23.87
CA GLY A 340 -19.01 14.66 24.71
C GLY A 340 -17.55 14.27 24.95
N TYR A 341 -16.65 14.59 24.03
CA TYR A 341 -15.20 14.40 24.14
C TYR A 341 -14.45 15.68 24.56
N GLY A 342 -15.15 16.73 24.99
CA GLY A 342 -14.54 17.99 25.42
C GLY A 342 -13.94 18.82 24.30
N ARG A 343 -14.39 18.62 23.05
CA ARG A 343 -14.00 19.39 21.88
C ARG A 343 -15.11 20.36 21.50
N GLU A 344 -14.72 21.60 21.18
CA GLU A 344 -15.65 22.56 20.57
C GLU A 344 -15.86 22.21 19.09
N PRO A 345 -17.11 22.10 18.62
CA PRO A 345 -17.39 21.85 17.21
C PRO A 345 -16.83 22.96 16.31
N ASP A 346 -16.32 22.54 15.15
CA ASP A 346 -15.63 23.38 14.18
C ASP A 346 -15.97 23.02 12.73
N GLN A 347 -15.34 23.66 11.76
CA GLN A 347 -15.54 23.37 10.33
C GLN A 347 -15.26 21.90 9.96
N ARG A 348 -14.36 21.21 10.67
CA ARG A 348 -14.05 19.80 10.42
C ARG A 348 -15.15 18.88 10.94
N SER A 349 -15.81 19.32 12.01
CA SER A 349 -17.01 18.69 12.55
C SER A 349 -18.14 18.75 11.51
N ASP A 350 -18.31 19.89 10.84
CA ASP A 350 -19.26 20.05 9.75
C ASP A 350 -18.89 19.22 8.51
N ASN A 351 -17.61 19.13 8.15
CA ASN A 351 -17.10 18.27 7.08
C ASN A 351 -17.37 16.78 7.35
N LEU A 352 -17.13 16.33 8.59
CA LEU A 352 -17.41 14.97 9.04
C LEU A 352 -18.91 14.64 8.92
N ALA A 353 -19.78 15.57 9.31
CA ALA A 353 -21.22 15.42 9.16
C ALA A 353 -21.67 15.37 7.70
N ALA A 354 -21.10 16.22 6.83
CA ALA A 354 -21.39 16.23 5.40
C ALA A 354 -20.99 14.92 4.72
N SER A 355 -19.80 14.41 5.04
CA SER A 355 -19.31 13.13 4.52
C SER A 355 -20.16 11.96 5.00
N LEU A 356 -20.55 11.97 6.28
CA LEU A 356 -21.37 10.91 6.85
C LEU A 356 -22.77 10.85 6.21
N ILE A 357 -23.45 11.98 6.01
CA ILE A 357 -24.79 11.96 5.41
C ILE A 357 -24.75 11.52 3.94
N VAL A 358 -23.73 11.93 3.17
CA VAL A 358 -23.55 11.45 1.79
C VAL A 358 -23.29 9.95 1.75
N ARG A 359 -22.42 9.44 2.62
CA ARG A 359 -22.16 8.00 2.74
C ARG A 359 -23.41 7.24 3.21
N ALA A 360 -24.24 7.83 4.05
CA ALA A 360 -25.51 7.25 4.48
C ALA A 360 -26.49 7.08 3.31
N ARG A 361 -26.60 8.08 2.41
CA ARG A 361 -27.40 7.94 1.17
C ARG A 361 -26.91 6.80 0.30
N ASP A 362 -25.62 6.75 0.03
CA ASP A 362 -25.04 5.70 -0.80
C ASP A 362 -25.26 4.29 -0.20
N ALA A 363 -25.23 4.19 1.13
CA ALA A 363 -25.51 2.96 1.87
C ALA A 363 -27.01 2.66 2.08
N GLY A 364 -27.93 3.44 1.49
CA GLY A 364 -29.36 3.14 1.55
C GLY A 364 -30.09 3.65 2.81
N LEU A 365 -29.44 4.49 3.63
CA LEU A 365 -30.03 5.09 4.83
C LEU A 365 -30.85 6.33 4.45
N ALA A 366 -32.10 6.38 4.91
CA ALA A 366 -33.01 7.51 4.76
C ALA A 366 -32.76 8.61 5.79
N ARG A 367 -32.06 8.32 6.89
CA ARG A 367 -31.60 9.31 7.88
C ARG A 367 -30.49 8.73 8.76
N VAL A 368 -29.82 9.59 9.52
CA VAL A 368 -28.90 9.21 10.58
C VAL A 368 -29.55 9.56 11.92
N ASP A 369 -29.88 8.55 12.73
CA ASP A 369 -30.55 8.68 14.01
C ASP A 369 -29.57 8.63 15.20
N LYS A 370 -28.42 7.98 15.02
CA LYS A 370 -27.36 7.87 16.03
C LYS A 370 -26.00 7.78 15.35
N ILE A 371 -24.97 8.28 16.02
CA ILE A 371 -23.58 8.06 15.64
C ILE A 371 -22.77 7.42 16.77
N ALA A 372 -21.69 6.74 16.42
CA ALA A 372 -20.75 6.15 17.37
C ALA A 372 -19.33 6.15 16.80
N LEU A 373 -18.35 6.54 17.60
CA LEU A 373 -16.94 6.49 17.24
C LEU A 373 -16.38 5.09 17.54
N SER A 374 -15.47 4.57 16.71
CA SER A 374 -14.73 3.34 17.04
C SER A 374 -13.77 3.55 18.21
N ASP A 375 -13.39 2.47 18.90
CA ASP A 375 -12.49 2.53 20.08
C ASP A 375 -11.13 3.18 19.77
N ASP A 376 -10.65 3.04 18.54
CA ASP A 376 -9.39 3.62 18.05
C ASP A 376 -9.57 5.00 17.41
N CYS A 377 -10.78 5.55 17.43
CA CYS A 377 -11.20 6.81 16.81
C CYS A 377 -10.99 6.89 15.28
N SER A 378 -10.74 5.76 14.59
CA SER A 378 -10.47 5.75 13.15
C SER A 378 -11.73 5.86 12.30
N ARG A 379 -12.90 5.47 12.82
CA ARG A 379 -14.18 5.45 12.08
C ARG A 379 -15.32 6.04 12.88
N LEU A 380 -16.20 6.76 12.19
CA LEU A 380 -17.48 7.20 12.72
C LEU A 380 -18.59 6.40 12.06
N TRP A 381 -19.39 5.71 12.87
CA TRP A 381 -20.57 4.98 12.45
C TRP A 381 -21.80 5.87 12.48
N GLY A 382 -22.66 5.74 11.48
CA GLY A 382 -24.00 6.32 11.44
C GLY A 382 -25.05 5.22 11.33
N VAL A 383 -26.13 5.33 12.09
CA VAL A 383 -27.18 4.30 12.18
C VAL A 383 -28.55 4.90 11.93
N GLU A 384 -29.36 4.24 11.10
CA GLU A 384 -30.81 4.46 10.99
C GLU A 384 -31.54 3.40 11.82
N ARG A 385 -32.32 3.83 12.82
CA ARG A 385 -33.09 2.92 13.66
C ARG A 385 -34.42 2.56 13.00
N MET A 386 -34.80 1.28 13.03
CA MET A 386 -36.14 0.91 12.57
C MET A 386 -37.22 1.33 13.58
N PRO A 387 -38.29 2.04 13.15
CA PRO A 387 -39.39 2.39 14.03
C PRO A 387 -40.04 1.15 14.65
N GLY A 388 -40.13 1.10 15.98
CA GLY A 388 -40.81 0.02 16.72
C GLY A 388 -39.96 -1.23 17.00
N ALA A 389 -38.73 -1.32 16.48
CA ALA A 389 -37.81 -2.40 16.82
C ALA A 389 -37.22 -2.19 18.22
N ARG A 390 -37.25 -3.23 19.07
CA ARG A 390 -36.62 -3.22 20.40
C ARG A 390 -35.12 -3.55 20.35
N ASP A 391 -34.69 -4.22 19.28
CA ASP A 391 -33.32 -4.71 19.11
C ASP A 391 -32.70 -4.15 17.82
N ALA A 392 -31.39 -3.94 17.83
CA ALA A 392 -30.63 -3.32 16.73
C ALA A 392 -30.41 -4.23 15.50
N LEU A 393 -31.02 -5.42 15.47
CA LEU A 393 -30.81 -6.46 14.45
C LEU A 393 -31.19 -6.02 13.02
N PHE A 394 -32.09 -5.04 12.89
CA PHE A 394 -32.56 -4.53 11.59
C PHE A 394 -32.11 -3.09 11.31
N ASP A 395 -31.27 -2.52 12.16
CA ASP A 395 -30.77 -1.17 11.95
C ASP A 395 -29.85 -1.12 10.73
N LYS A 396 -30.04 -0.12 9.88
CA LYS A 396 -29.10 0.12 8.77
C LYS A 396 -27.92 0.90 9.30
N CYS A 397 -26.71 0.48 8.96
CA CYS A 397 -25.49 1.14 9.41
C CYS A 397 -24.60 1.53 8.23
N THR A 398 -23.84 2.60 8.44
CA THR A 398 -22.76 3.02 7.56
C THR A 398 -21.61 3.52 8.41
N SER A 399 -20.43 3.71 7.81
CA SER A 399 -19.32 4.38 8.48
C SER A 399 -18.46 5.16 7.51
N VAL A 400 -17.80 6.20 8.03
CA VAL A 400 -16.79 6.98 7.33
C VAL A 400 -15.47 6.96 8.12
N PRO A 401 -14.30 6.94 7.45
CA PRO A 401 -13.02 7.18 8.10
C PRO A 401 -12.96 8.63 8.61
N VAL A 402 -12.66 8.81 9.90
CA VAL A 402 -12.82 10.12 10.58
C VAL A 402 -11.89 11.18 9.98
N ILE A 403 -10.62 10.85 9.78
CA ILE A 403 -9.62 11.80 9.26
C ILE A 403 -9.95 12.20 7.81
N GLU A 404 -10.28 11.23 6.96
CA GLU A 404 -10.69 11.50 5.57
C GLU A 404 -11.94 12.39 5.52
N ALA A 405 -12.96 12.05 6.30
CA ALA A 405 -14.22 12.79 6.35
C ALA A 405 -14.07 14.22 6.89
N MET A 406 -13.22 14.43 7.91
CA MET A 406 -12.93 15.77 8.43
C MET A 406 -12.20 16.67 7.42
N ASN A 407 -11.41 16.07 6.52
CA ASN A 407 -10.68 16.79 5.47
C ASN A 407 -11.45 16.90 4.15
N THR A 408 -12.58 16.20 4.03
CA THR A 408 -13.49 16.32 2.88
C THR A 408 -14.38 17.52 3.11
N THR A 409 -14.12 18.62 2.38
CA THR A 409 -14.91 19.85 2.51
C THR A 409 -16.39 19.58 2.21
N ILE A 410 -17.29 20.38 2.80
CA ILE A 410 -18.74 20.29 2.50
C ILE A 410 -19.00 20.33 0.98
N LEU A 411 -18.24 21.14 0.22
CA LEU A 411 -18.35 21.20 -1.24
C LEU A 411 -17.96 19.87 -1.92
N GLN A 412 -16.87 19.23 -1.48
CA GLN A 412 -16.47 17.90 -1.97
C GLN A 412 -17.53 16.84 -1.69
N ALA A 413 -18.08 16.81 -0.47
CA ALA A 413 -19.17 15.91 -0.13
C ALA A 413 -20.41 16.20 -0.99
N SER A 414 -20.74 17.48 -1.22
CA SER A 414 -21.88 17.89 -2.06
C SER A 414 -21.75 17.43 -3.51
N LEU A 415 -20.53 17.35 -4.04
CA LEU A 415 -20.28 16.81 -5.39
C LEU A 415 -20.55 15.31 -5.50
N GLN A 416 -20.39 14.56 -4.42
CA GLN A 416 -20.66 13.11 -4.37
C GLN A 416 -22.14 12.79 -4.14
N TRP A 417 -22.91 13.76 -3.64
CA TRP A 417 -24.31 13.58 -3.28
C TRP A 417 -25.22 13.09 -4.43
N PRO A 418 -25.14 13.60 -5.67
CA PRO A 418 -26.02 13.14 -6.76
C PRO A 418 -25.85 11.67 -7.13
N GLU A 419 -24.65 11.12 -6.98
CA GLU A 419 -24.40 9.69 -7.18
C GLU A 419 -24.90 8.86 -6.01
N ALA A 420 -24.61 9.29 -4.79
CA ALA A 420 -25.12 8.65 -3.57
C ALA A 420 -26.65 8.56 -3.55
N MET A 421 -27.35 9.57 -4.07
CA MET A 421 -28.81 9.56 -4.21
C MET A 421 -29.31 8.60 -5.28
N ARG A 422 -28.60 8.45 -6.40
CA ARG A 422 -28.95 7.42 -7.40
C ARG A 422 -28.83 6.01 -6.79
N SER A 423 -27.76 5.75 -6.03
CA SER A 423 -27.60 4.49 -5.28
C SER A 423 -28.77 4.28 -4.30
N PHE A 424 -29.13 5.31 -3.54
CA PHE A 424 -30.25 5.29 -2.60
C PHE A 424 -31.59 4.93 -3.26
N GLU A 425 -31.91 5.57 -4.39
CA GLU A 425 -33.16 5.36 -5.12
C GLU A 425 -33.24 3.93 -5.69
N GLN A 426 -32.15 3.41 -6.24
CA GLN A 426 -32.09 2.03 -6.76
C GLN A 426 -32.34 1.00 -5.65
N GLN A 427 -31.78 1.21 -4.47
CA GLN A 427 -31.96 0.32 -3.32
C GLN A 427 -33.39 0.35 -2.75
N GLN A 428 -34.18 1.40 -3.01
CA GLN A 428 -35.58 1.49 -2.56
C GLN A 428 -36.60 0.86 -3.51
N GLN A 429 -36.25 0.60 -4.77
CA GLN A 429 -37.19 0.06 -5.76
C GLN A 429 -37.78 -1.33 -5.42
N PRO A 430 -37.00 -2.31 -4.90
CA PRO A 430 -37.56 -3.61 -4.51
C PRO A 430 -38.55 -3.51 -3.35
N SER A 431 -38.28 -2.65 -2.37
CA SER A 431 -39.09 -2.47 -1.16
C SER A 431 -40.44 -1.82 -1.46
N ARG A 432 -40.50 -0.89 -2.43
CA ARG A 432 -41.75 -0.26 -2.90
C ARG A 432 -42.66 -1.22 -3.67
N ALA A 433 -42.08 -2.13 -4.46
CA ALA A 433 -42.85 -3.12 -5.20
C ALA A 433 -43.54 -4.15 -4.29
N GLN A 434 -42.86 -4.58 -3.21
CA GLN A 434 -43.43 -5.53 -2.24
C GLN A 434 -44.49 -4.90 -1.32
N SER A 435 -44.33 -3.62 -0.93
CA SER A 435 -45.33 -2.92 -0.11
C SER A 435 -46.60 -2.61 -0.91
N GLN A 436 -46.49 -2.25 -2.19
CA GLN A 436 -47.68 -2.10 -3.06
C GLN A 436 -48.43 -3.42 -3.27
N GLN A 437 -47.76 -4.57 -3.36
CA GLN A 437 -48.44 -5.86 -3.44
C GLN A 437 -49.17 -6.25 -2.15
N HIS A 438 -48.60 -5.93 -0.97
CA HIS A 438 -49.27 -6.16 0.31
C HIS A 438 -50.50 -5.26 0.51
N ASP A 439 -50.44 -3.99 0.13
CA ASP A 439 -51.59 -3.07 0.23
C ASP A 439 -52.73 -3.48 -0.72
N ILE A 440 -52.40 -3.98 -1.93
CA ILE A 440 -53.40 -4.49 -2.87
C ILE A 440 -54.07 -5.78 -2.32
N GLN A 441 -53.33 -6.63 -1.60
CA GLN A 441 -53.90 -7.84 -0.97
C GLN A 441 -54.73 -7.53 0.28
N GLN A 442 -54.36 -6.54 1.09
CA GLN A 442 -55.16 -6.15 2.27
C GLN A 442 -56.44 -5.40 1.90
N ALA A 443 -56.43 -4.62 0.80
CA ALA A 443 -57.64 -3.97 0.29
C ALA A 443 -58.69 -4.95 -0.29
N GLN A 444 -58.36 -6.23 -0.46
CA GLN A 444 -59.25 -7.26 -1.01
C GLN A 444 -59.94 -8.16 0.04
N VAL A 445 -59.75 -7.93 1.34
CA VAL A 445 -60.46 -8.70 2.38
C VAL A 445 -61.85 -8.09 2.65
N PRO A 446 -62.98 -8.75 2.31
CA PRO A 446 -64.30 -8.20 2.57
C PRO A 446 -64.61 -8.25 4.08
N ASN A 447 -65.07 -7.13 4.61
CA ASN A 447 -65.55 -7.00 6.00
C ASN A 447 -66.87 -7.78 6.16
N SER A 448 -66.80 -9.05 6.55
CA SER A 448 -67.98 -9.83 6.94
C SER A 448 -68.37 -9.48 8.38
N ALA A 449 -69.41 -8.66 8.52
CA ALA A 449 -70.04 -8.32 9.79
C ALA A 449 -70.66 -9.57 10.46
N PRO A 450 -70.64 -9.67 11.81
CA PRO A 450 -71.22 -10.79 12.50
C PRO A 450 -72.74 -10.60 12.59
N THR A 451 -73.51 -11.58 12.12
CA THR A 451 -74.96 -11.63 12.35
C THR A 451 -75.28 -12.71 13.39
N ARG A 452 -76.17 -12.33 14.31
CA ARG A 452 -76.56 -12.96 15.58
C ARG A 452 -76.71 -14.47 15.61
#